data_AF-A0A7K8H501-F1
#
_entry.id   AF-A0A7K8H501-F1
#
_cell.length_a   1.000
_cell.length_b   1.000
_cell.length_c   1.000
_cell.angle_alpha   90.00
_cell.angle_beta   90.00
_cell.angle_gamma   90.00
#
_symmetry.space_group_name_H-M   'P 1'
#
loop_
_entity.id
_entity.type
_entity.pdbx_description
1 polymer ?
#
loop_
_entity_poly.entity_id
_entity_poly.type
_entity_poly.pdbx_seq_one_letter_code
_entity_poly.pdbx_strand_id
1 'polypeptide(L)' 'DPREFSQDGECSECHPECERIEGGATCNGSGADTCTRCAHYRDGPHCV' A
#
# COMPACT_ATOMS: atom_id res chain seq x y z
N ASP A 1 6.66 12.13 -1.83
CA ASP A 1 7.42 10.93 -1.43
C ASP A 1 6.64 9.67 -1.73
N PRO A 2 7.32 8.63 -2.23
CA PRO A 2 6.73 7.30 -2.38
C PRO A 2 6.27 6.76 -1.02
N ARG A 3 5.18 6.00 -1.04
CA ARG A 3 4.67 5.29 0.13
C ARG A 3 5.43 3.98 0.19
N GLU A 4 6.04 3.67 1.33
CA GLU A 4 6.92 2.52 1.46
C GLU A 4 6.55 1.68 2.68
N PHE A 5 6.91 0.40 2.62
CA PHE A 5 6.90 -0.52 3.75
C PHE A 5 8.28 -1.14 3.90
N SER A 6 8.62 -1.58 5.11
CA SER A 6 9.88 -2.29 5.33
C SER A 6 9.65 -3.80 5.23
N GLN A 7 10.48 -4.46 4.42
CA GLN A 7 10.57 -5.90 4.35
C GLN A 7 12.05 -6.29 4.42
N ASP A 8 12.39 -7.14 5.39
CA ASP A 8 13.76 -7.63 5.60
C ASP A 8 14.83 -6.53 5.77
N GLY A 9 14.44 -5.39 6.33
CA GLY A 9 15.33 -4.24 6.55
C GLY A 9 15.55 -3.35 5.33
N GLU A 10 14.90 -3.65 4.21
CA GLU A 10 14.86 -2.80 3.01
C GLU A 10 13.50 -2.09 2.91
N CYS A 11 13.50 -0.89 2.34
CA CYS A 11 12.27 -0.17 2.00
C CYS A 11 11.80 -0.56 0.60
N SER A 12 10.54 -0.96 0.49
CA SER A 12 9.90 -1.28 -0.79
C SER A 12 8.68 -0.41 -0.98
N GLU A 13 8.42 0.00 -2.23
CA GLU A 13 7.27 0.84 -2.55
C GLU A 13 5.94 0.07 -2.44
N CYS A 14 4.92 0.74 -1.92
CA CYS A 14 3.54 0.29 -1.93
C CYS A 14 2.97 0.33 -3.35
N HIS A 15 1.92 -0.46 -3.58
CA HIS A 15 1.14 -0.37 -4.81
C HIS A 15 0.59 1.05 -5.04
N PRO A 16 0.53 1.57 -6.30
CA PRO A 16 0.02 2.89 -6.61
C PRO A 16 -1.40 3.14 -6.08
N GLU A 17 -2.23 2.10 -6.05
CA GLU A 17 -3.62 2.12 -5.57
C GLU A 17 -3.78 2.15 -4.04
N CYS A 18 -2.71 2.10 -3.25
CA CYS A 18 -2.84 2.18 -1.79
C CYS A 18 -3.01 3.63 -1.34
N GLU A 19 -4.09 4.01 -0.67
CA GLU A 19 -4.32 5.39 -0.20
C GLU A 19 -3.18 5.88 0.72
N ARG A 20 -2.81 7.16 0.61
CA ARG A 20 -1.87 7.78 1.54
C ARG A 20 -2.54 7.98 2.89
N ILE A 21 -1.95 7.43 3.95
CA ILE A 21 -2.46 7.51 5.32
C ILE A 21 -1.48 8.36 6.12
N GLU A 22 -1.97 9.46 6.68
CA GLU A 22 -1.17 10.33 7.53
C GLU A 22 -1.04 9.71 8.93
N GLY A 23 0.19 9.57 9.42
CA GLY A 23 0.49 9.01 10.75
C GLY A 23 0.37 7.49 10.87
N GLY A 24 0.30 6.75 9.74
CA GLY A 24 0.19 5.28 9.75
C GLY A 24 0.80 4.62 8.52
N ALA A 25 0.82 3.28 8.52
CA ALA A 25 1.28 2.49 7.38
C ALA A 25 0.22 2.45 6.28
N THR A 26 0.65 2.66 5.03
CA THR A 26 -0.21 2.66 3.83
C THR A 26 -0.39 1.27 3.23
N CYS A 27 0.63 0.42 3.34
CA CYS A 27 0.62 -0.95 2.88
C CYS A 27 1.52 -1.81 3.79
N ASN A 28 1.35 -3.12 3.71
CA ASN A 28 2.25 -4.11 4.32
C ASN A 28 2.94 -5.01 3.27
N GLY A 29 2.89 -4.58 2.00
CA GLY A 29 3.39 -5.30 0.85
C GLY A 29 3.36 -4.43 -0.40
N SER A 30 3.96 -4.91 -1.48
CA SER A 30 3.98 -4.24 -2.79
C SER A 30 2.72 -4.52 -3.62
N GLY A 31 1.90 -5.49 -3.23
CA GLY A 31 0.70 -5.92 -3.96
C GLY A 31 -0.52 -5.02 -3.72
N ALA A 32 -1.41 -4.95 -4.71
CA ALA A 32 -2.67 -4.20 -4.61
C ALA A 32 -3.64 -4.73 -3.54
N ASP A 33 -3.44 -5.96 -3.08
CA ASP A 33 -4.18 -6.62 -1.99
C ASP A 33 -3.60 -6.36 -0.60
N THR A 34 -2.41 -5.76 -0.54
CA THR A 34 -1.67 -5.46 0.69
C THR A 34 -1.81 -4.00 1.12
N CYS A 35 -2.70 -3.26 0.46
CA CYS A 35 -3.06 -1.90 0.86
C CYS A 35 -3.89 -1.93 2.16
N THR A 36 -3.57 -1.02 3.09
CA THR A 36 -4.41 -0.83 4.28
C THR A 36 -5.76 -0.20 3.89
N ARG A 37 -5.76 0.67 2.88
CA ARG A 37 -6.95 1.23 2.24
C ARG A 37 -6.68 1.52 0.76
N CYS A 38 -7.69 1.34 -0.10
CA CYS A 38 -7.60 1.66 -1.53
C CYS A 38 -7.82 3.15 -1.77
N ALA A 39 -7.03 3.75 -2.66
CA ALA A 39 -7.16 5.15 -3.07
C ALA A 39 -8.39 5.39 -3.97
N HIS A 40 -8.75 4.40 -4.80
CA HIS A 40 -9.86 4.50 -5.73
C HIS A 40 -10.96 3.45 -5.45
N TYR A 41 -10.89 2.28 -6.10
CA TYR A 41 -11.90 1.23 -5.97
C TYR A 41 -11.28 -0.07 -5.45
N ARG A 42 -12.14 -1.00 -5.06
CA ARG A 42 -11.73 -2.33 -4.59
C ARG A 42 -12.52 -3.38 -5.36
N ASP A 43 -11.79 -4.25 -6.07
CA ASP A 43 -12.34 -5.42 -6.75
C ASP A 43 -11.89 -6.68 -6.01
N GLY A 44 -12.78 -7.21 -5.17
CA GLY A 44 -12.46 -8.33 -4.28
C GLY A 44 -11.29 -8.00 -3.33
N PRO A 45 -10.19 -8.78 -3.32
CA PRO A 45 -9.05 -8.49 -2.46
C PRO A 45 -8.16 -7.37 -3.00
N HIS A 46 -8.22 -7.03 -4.29
CA HIS A 46 -7.28 -6.10 -4.93
C HIS A 46 -7.84 -4.67 -5.03
N CYS A 47 -7.00 -3.67 -4.77
CA CYS A 47 -7.30 -2.27 -5.08
C CYS A 47 -7.04 -1.96 -6.56
N VAL A 48 -7.96 -1.22 -7.19
CA VAL A 48 -7.94 -0.87 -8.63
C VAL A 48 -8.37 0.57 -8.87
#